data_AF-A0A1H1A7D7-F1
#
_entry.id   AF-A0A1H1A7D7-F1
#
_cell.length_a   1.000
_cell.length_b   1.000
_cell.length_c   1.000
_cell.angle_alpha   90.00
_cell.angle_beta   90.00
_cell.angle_gamma   90.00
#
_symmetry.space_group_name_H-M   'P 1'
#
loop_
_entity.id
_entity.type
_entity.pdbx_description
1 polymer ?
#
loop_
_entity_poly.entity_id
_entity_poly.type
_entity_poly.pdbx_seq_one_letter_code
_entity_poly.pdbx_strand_id
1 'polypeptide(L)'
;MSERAPEIAAALLQLPHDHVAEPHRSWLRDQYRRVVPVVLVDALRAAEDGSPLPPRCVARLRELAADCSETEVPLAVSLRATLPAVRVFCGFVQETADGARAAQLVERGCVVAQEVISTWVEAWVRARSTRAARPTAPPEPGGDEELEPVDEVMLALVAEGRSNEEIAAATHYSRQAVGWRLSRLMHRWRVSNRAALTATAYAKGILVPPRRHP
;
A
#
# COMPACT_ATOMS: atom_id res chain seq x y z
N MET A 1 7.19 -16.71 25.61
CA MET A 1 6.37 -15.85 24.73
C MET A 1 5.18 -16.59 24.14
N SER A 2 5.35 -17.72 23.47
CA SER A 2 4.25 -18.47 22.84
C SER A 2 3.14 -18.90 23.81
N GLU A 3 3.49 -19.20 25.07
CA GLU A 3 2.53 -19.56 26.13
C GLU A 3 1.58 -18.41 26.51
N ARG A 4 2.02 -17.16 26.35
CA ARG A 4 1.18 -15.96 26.58
C ARG A 4 0.43 -15.50 25.33
N ALA A 5 0.41 -16.30 24.26
CA ALA A 5 -0.31 -15.96 23.03
C ALA A 5 -1.78 -15.56 23.26
N PRO A 6 -2.56 -16.18 24.18
CA PRO A 6 -3.93 -15.76 24.44
C PRO A 6 -4.03 -14.33 25.01
N GLU A 7 -3.14 -13.98 25.92
CA GLU A 7 -3.10 -12.64 26.55
C GLU A 7 -2.66 -11.57 25.55
N ILE A 8 -1.64 -11.89 24.75
CA ILE A 8 -1.15 -11.01 23.69
C ILE A 8 -2.23 -10.82 22.62
N ALA A 9 -2.94 -11.89 22.23
CA ALA A 9 -4.06 -11.81 21.31
C ALA A 9 -5.15 -10.88 21.85
N ALA A 10 -5.55 -11.05 23.12
CA ALA A 10 -6.54 -10.19 23.75
C ALA A 10 -6.10 -8.71 23.74
N ALA A 11 -4.85 -8.43 24.12
CA ALA A 11 -4.30 -7.08 24.09
C ALA A 11 -4.29 -6.47 22.67
N LEU A 12 -3.89 -7.25 21.66
CA LEU A 12 -3.88 -6.81 20.27
C LEU A 12 -5.29 -6.51 19.74
N LEU A 13 -6.28 -7.32 20.11
CA LEU A 13 -7.67 -7.15 19.67
C LEU A 13 -8.40 -6.00 20.38
N GLN A 14 -7.89 -5.56 21.54
CA GLN A 14 -8.41 -4.44 22.32
C GLN A 14 -7.68 -3.12 22.04
N LEU A 15 -6.68 -3.11 21.14
CA LEU A 15 -5.87 -1.93 20.85
C LEU A 15 -6.72 -0.72 20.44
N PRO A 16 -6.54 0.44 21.10
CA PRO A 16 -7.12 1.68 20.62
C PRO A 16 -6.38 2.14 19.36
N HIS A 17 -7.11 2.27 18.25
CA HIS A 17 -6.57 2.76 16.97
C HIS A 17 -6.80 4.26 16.81
N ASP A 18 -6.60 5.05 17.88
CA ASP A 18 -6.96 6.47 17.91
C ASP A 18 -6.21 7.34 16.89
N HIS A 19 -5.04 6.88 16.47
CA HIS A 19 -4.21 7.47 15.43
C HIS A 19 -4.79 7.32 14.00
N VAL A 20 -5.94 6.66 13.85
CA VAL A 20 -6.66 6.46 12.58
C VAL A 20 -8.06 7.07 12.71
N ALA A 21 -8.45 7.86 11.71
CA ALA A 21 -9.79 8.44 11.60
C ALA A 21 -10.82 7.38 11.14
N GLU A 22 -12.08 7.56 11.49
CA GLU A 22 -13.17 6.78 10.88
C GLU A 22 -13.34 7.15 9.39
N PRO A 23 -13.74 6.22 8.51
CA PRO A 23 -14.12 4.80 8.76
C PRO A 23 -12.93 3.81 8.82
N HIS A 24 -11.72 4.28 8.58
CA HIS A 24 -10.52 3.43 8.46
C HIS A 24 -10.13 2.75 9.77
N ARG A 25 -10.54 3.32 10.91
CA ARG A 25 -10.35 2.74 12.24
C ARG A 25 -11.14 1.44 12.43
N SER A 26 -12.43 1.42 12.06
CA SER A 26 -13.23 0.19 12.09
C SER A 26 -12.63 -0.90 11.19
N TRP A 27 -12.23 -0.52 9.98
CA TRP A 27 -11.57 -1.43 9.06
C TRP A 27 -10.30 -2.04 9.66
N LEU A 28 -9.43 -1.22 10.27
CA LEU A 28 -8.18 -1.70 10.88
C LEU A 28 -8.45 -2.70 12.02
N ARG A 29 -9.48 -2.45 12.83
CA ARG A 29 -9.91 -3.37 13.89
C ARG A 29 -10.35 -4.72 13.32
N ASP A 30 -11.07 -4.71 12.21
CA ASP A 30 -11.49 -5.94 11.54
C ASP A 30 -10.29 -6.69 10.92
N GLN A 31 -9.28 -5.97 10.43
CA GLN A 31 -8.03 -6.60 9.97
C GLN A 31 -7.31 -7.31 11.12
N TYR A 32 -7.20 -6.68 12.28
CA TYR A 32 -6.60 -7.29 13.47
C TYR A 32 -7.33 -8.59 13.86
N ARG A 33 -8.66 -8.60 13.85
CA ARG A 33 -9.48 -9.80 14.13
C ARG A 33 -9.22 -10.95 13.16
N ARG A 34 -8.91 -10.65 11.90
CA ARG A 34 -8.64 -11.65 10.87
C ARG A 34 -7.19 -12.15 10.89
N VAL A 35 -6.24 -11.24 11.10
CA VAL A 35 -4.80 -11.53 10.98
C VAL A 35 -4.23 -12.14 12.25
N VAL A 36 -4.56 -11.60 13.44
CA VAL A 36 -3.96 -12.03 14.72
C VAL A 36 -4.09 -13.55 14.95
N PRO A 37 -5.27 -14.19 14.78
CA PRO A 37 -5.40 -15.63 14.99
C PRO A 37 -4.56 -16.49 14.03
N VAL A 38 -4.24 -15.95 12.85
CA VAL A 38 -3.46 -16.67 11.83
C VAL A 38 -1.97 -16.58 12.10
N VAL A 39 -1.48 -15.39 12.47
CA VAL A 39 -0.04 -15.12 12.49
C VAL A 39 0.57 -15.18 13.89
N LEU A 40 -0.20 -14.89 14.95
CA LEU A 40 0.40 -14.56 16.24
C LEU A 40 1.26 -15.69 16.82
N VAL A 41 0.75 -16.92 16.84
CA VAL A 41 1.48 -18.05 17.44
C VAL A 41 2.76 -18.35 16.65
N ASP A 42 2.67 -18.40 15.33
CA ASP A 42 3.83 -18.66 14.47
C ASP A 42 4.83 -17.49 14.54
N ALA A 43 4.37 -16.24 14.67
CA ALA A 43 5.21 -15.07 14.85
C ALA A 43 5.95 -15.05 16.21
N LEU A 44 5.27 -15.44 17.30
CA LEU A 44 5.90 -15.53 18.61
C LEU A 44 6.96 -16.63 18.65
N ARG A 45 6.69 -17.79 18.02
CA ARG A 45 7.68 -18.86 17.89
C ARG A 45 8.91 -18.43 17.10
N ALA A 46 8.68 -17.83 15.93
CA ALA A 46 9.74 -17.25 15.10
C ALA A 46 10.59 -16.22 15.86
N ALA A 47 9.96 -15.39 16.69
CA ALA A 47 10.69 -14.46 17.55
C ALA A 47 11.50 -15.16 18.66
N GLU A 48 11.00 -16.25 19.22
CA GLU A 48 11.68 -17.03 20.27
C GLU A 48 12.89 -17.79 19.74
N ASP A 49 12.73 -18.54 18.64
CA ASP A 49 13.77 -19.44 18.13
C ASP A 49 14.62 -18.81 17.00
N GLY A 50 14.19 -17.69 16.42
CA GLY A 50 14.85 -17.03 15.31
C GLY A 50 14.60 -17.69 13.95
N SER A 51 13.62 -18.60 13.86
CA SER A 51 13.19 -19.21 12.60
C SER A 51 12.36 -18.24 11.75
N PRO A 52 12.32 -18.42 10.42
CA PRO A 52 11.42 -17.66 9.56
C PRO A 52 9.95 -18.06 9.80
N LEU A 53 9.01 -17.22 9.38
CA LEU A 53 7.60 -17.59 9.42
C LEU A 53 7.33 -18.85 8.59
N PRO A 54 6.51 -19.80 9.09
CA PRO A 54 6.15 -20.98 8.34
C PRO A 54 5.49 -20.64 6.99
N PRO A 55 5.81 -21.34 5.89
CA PRO A 55 5.21 -21.06 4.58
C PRO A 55 3.68 -21.06 4.57
N ARG A 56 3.05 -21.91 5.39
CA ARG A 56 1.58 -21.96 5.60
C ARG A 56 1.02 -20.65 6.15
N CYS A 57 1.74 -20.02 7.07
CA CYS A 57 1.34 -18.77 7.71
C CYS A 57 1.45 -17.63 6.70
N VAL A 58 2.57 -17.58 5.98
CA VAL A 58 2.81 -16.61 4.90
C VAL A 58 1.75 -16.73 3.80
N ALA A 59 1.42 -17.95 3.36
CA ALA A 59 0.38 -18.18 2.35
C ALA A 59 -0.99 -17.67 2.82
N ARG A 60 -1.39 -18.02 4.05
CA ARG A 60 -2.67 -17.58 4.61
C ARG A 60 -2.75 -16.06 4.80
N LEU A 61 -1.63 -15.44 5.17
CA LEU A 61 -1.53 -13.98 5.28
C LEU A 61 -1.74 -13.29 3.92
N ARG A 62 -1.17 -13.85 2.85
CA ARG A 62 -1.35 -13.33 1.48
C ARG A 62 -2.80 -13.44 1.02
N GLU A 63 -3.48 -14.55 1.32
CA GLU A 63 -4.90 -14.72 1.02
C GLU A 63 -5.75 -13.66 1.73
N LEU A 64 -5.57 -13.49 3.04
CA LEU A 64 -6.28 -12.48 3.82
C LEU A 64 -6.06 -11.06 3.28
N ALA A 65 -4.83 -10.75 2.88
CA ALA A 65 -4.49 -9.46 2.28
C ALA A 65 -5.18 -9.25 0.93
N ALA A 66 -5.23 -10.29 0.08
CA ALA A 66 -5.88 -10.24 -1.21
C ALA A 66 -7.40 -10.01 -1.08
N ASP A 67 -8.05 -10.67 -0.13
CA ASP A 67 -9.49 -10.50 0.17
C ASP A 67 -9.83 -9.05 0.58
N CYS A 68 -8.88 -8.32 1.15
CA CYS A 68 -9.07 -6.93 1.58
C CYS A 68 -8.81 -5.89 0.49
N SER A 69 -8.47 -6.33 -0.73
CA SER A 69 -8.11 -5.43 -1.84
C SER A 69 -9.28 -4.61 -2.37
N GLU A 70 -10.52 -5.03 -2.11
CA GLU A 70 -11.73 -4.36 -2.54
C GLU A 70 -12.00 -3.04 -1.80
N THR A 71 -11.56 -2.94 -0.54
CA THR A 71 -11.79 -1.74 0.28
C THR A 71 -10.87 -0.60 -0.16
N GLU A 72 -11.44 0.61 -0.32
CA GLU A 72 -10.66 1.84 -0.53
C GLU A 72 -10.08 2.34 0.79
N VAL A 73 -8.95 1.77 1.20
CA VAL A 73 -8.20 2.22 2.37
C VAL A 73 -6.85 2.79 1.93
N PRO A 74 -6.45 3.97 2.43
CA PRO A 74 -5.12 4.51 2.15
C PRO A 74 -4.02 3.55 2.59
N LEU A 75 -2.98 3.37 1.77
CA LEU A 75 -1.81 2.54 2.10
C LEU A 75 -1.20 2.94 3.47
N ALA A 76 -1.20 4.24 3.79
CA ALA A 76 -0.72 4.76 5.06
C ALA A 76 -1.45 4.17 6.28
N VAL A 77 -2.74 3.85 6.18
CA VAL A 77 -3.50 3.20 7.26
C VAL A 77 -3.00 1.78 7.46
N SER A 78 -2.78 1.04 6.38
CA SER A 78 -2.26 -0.34 6.43
C SER A 78 -0.86 -0.38 7.03
N LEU A 79 0.03 0.54 6.64
CA LEU A 79 1.40 0.64 7.19
C LEU A 79 1.43 1.00 8.68
N ARG A 80 0.46 1.78 9.15
CA ARG A 80 0.35 2.16 10.57
C ARG A 80 -0.12 1.01 11.47
N ALA A 81 -0.60 -0.08 10.90
CA ALA A 81 -1.07 -1.25 11.64
C ALA A 81 0.01 -1.88 12.52
N THR A 82 1.29 -1.83 12.15
CA THR A 82 2.34 -2.61 12.81
C THR A 82 2.80 -2.01 14.15
N LEU A 83 2.87 -0.68 14.25
CA LEU A 83 3.46 -0.02 15.43
C LEU A 83 2.71 -0.35 16.74
N PRO A 84 1.37 -0.29 16.80
CA PRO A 84 0.64 -0.70 18.00
C PRO A 84 0.90 -2.16 18.41
N ALA A 85 1.01 -3.07 17.44
CA ALA A 85 1.29 -4.47 17.72
C ALA A 85 2.70 -4.68 18.30
N VAL A 86 3.71 -3.99 17.74
CA VAL A 86 5.08 -4.02 18.26
C VAL A 86 5.13 -3.45 19.69
N ARG A 87 4.37 -2.39 20.00
CA ARG A 87 4.30 -1.84 21.36
C ARG A 87 3.74 -2.85 22.36
N VAL A 88 2.66 -3.54 22.00
CA VAL A 88 2.10 -4.63 22.82
C VAL A 88 3.15 -5.69 23.04
N PHE A 89 3.76 -6.20 21.97
CA PHE A 89 4.82 -7.21 22.07
C PHE A 89 5.97 -6.78 22.98
N CYS A 90 6.52 -5.58 22.81
CA CYS A 90 7.60 -5.06 23.66
C CYS A 90 7.20 -4.97 25.14
N GLY A 91 5.95 -4.60 25.45
CA GLY A 91 5.45 -4.60 26.83
C GLY A 91 5.51 -5.99 27.46
N PHE A 92 5.03 -7.01 26.75
CA PHE A 92 5.09 -8.39 27.23
C PHE A 92 6.53 -8.92 27.35
N VAL A 93 7.43 -8.52 26.44
CA VAL A 93 8.85 -8.90 26.52
C VAL A 93 9.50 -8.29 27.78
N GLN A 94 9.22 -7.03 28.09
CA GLN A 94 9.75 -6.37 29.29
C GLN A 94 9.25 -7.02 30.59
N GLU A 95 8.05 -7.58 30.60
CA GLU A 95 7.49 -8.30 31.75
C GLU A 95 8.10 -9.70 31.95
N THR A 96 8.63 -10.33 30.89
CA THR A 96 8.90 -11.78 30.88
C THR A 96 10.36 -12.16 30.63
N ALA A 97 11.22 -11.20 30.27
CA ALA A 97 12.61 -11.47 29.92
C ALA A 97 13.57 -10.45 30.56
N ASP A 98 14.78 -10.92 30.89
CA ASP A 98 15.89 -10.07 31.36
C ASP A 98 16.56 -9.32 30.21
N GLY A 99 17.46 -8.37 30.51
CA GLY A 99 17.98 -7.40 29.55
C GLY A 99 18.52 -7.99 28.24
N ALA A 100 19.33 -9.05 28.30
CA ALA A 100 19.90 -9.65 27.09
C ALA A 100 18.84 -10.42 26.28
N ARG A 101 18.01 -11.22 26.96
CA ARG A 101 16.94 -11.98 26.31
C ARG A 101 15.84 -11.07 25.76
N ALA A 102 15.52 -9.99 26.47
CA ALA A 102 14.57 -8.96 26.06
C ALA A 102 15.04 -8.25 24.78
N ALA A 103 16.31 -7.84 24.73
CA ALA A 103 16.88 -7.21 23.54
C ALA A 103 16.79 -8.14 22.32
N GLN A 104 17.15 -9.42 22.48
CA GLN A 104 17.07 -10.41 21.41
C GLN A 104 15.63 -10.66 20.95
N LEU A 105 14.68 -10.79 21.87
CA LEU A 105 13.25 -10.97 21.54
C LEU A 105 12.69 -9.74 20.81
N VAL A 106 13.06 -8.52 21.23
CA VAL A 106 12.66 -7.28 20.55
C VAL A 106 13.23 -7.22 19.14
N GLU A 107 14.51 -7.50 18.96
CA GLU A 107 15.15 -7.54 17.65
C GLU A 107 14.45 -8.51 16.70
N ARG A 108 14.27 -9.77 17.13
CA ARG A 108 13.63 -10.80 16.31
C ARG A 108 12.16 -10.51 16.07
N GLY A 109 11.45 -10.01 17.08
CA GLY A 109 10.06 -9.58 16.95
C GLY A 109 9.87 -8.46 15.92
N CYS A 110 10.81 -7.51 15.84
CA CYS A 110 10.80 -6.48 14.81
C CYS A 110 11.03 -7.05 13.40
N VAL A 111 11.93 -8.02 13.25
CA VAL A 111 12.15 -8.72 11.96
C VAL A 111 10.87 -9.44 11.53
N VAL A 112 10.25 -10.19 12.43
CA VAL A 112 8.98 -10.91 12.14
C VAL A 112 7.86 -9.92 11.82
N ALA A 113 7.73 -8.82 12.59
CA ALA A 113 6.72 -7.79 12.32
C ALA A 113 6.92 -7.15 10.94
N GLN A 114 8.17 -6.93 10.52
CA GLN A 114 8.50 -6.43 9.20
C GLN A 114 8.13 -7.42 8.09
N GLU A 115 8.41 -8.72 8.28
CA GLU A 115 8.02 -9.79 7.35
C GLU A 115 6.50 -9.90 7.20
N VAL A 116 5.75 -9.79 8.29
CA VAL A 116 4.27 -9.79 8.28
C VAL A 116 3.74 -8.61 7.48
N ILE A 117 4.18 -7.38 7.79
CA ILE A 117 3.64 -6.19 7.10
C ILE A 117 4.05 -6.13 5.63
N SER A 118 5.28 -6.50 5.28
CA SER A 118 5.72 -6.54 3.87
C SER A 118 4.91 -7.56 3.08
N THR A 119 4.78 -8.79 3.60
CA THR A 119 3.98 -9.85 2.97
C THR A 119 2.54 -9.42 2.74
N TRP A 120 1.92 -8.81 3.76
CA TRP A 120 0.55 -8.33 3.68
C TRP A 120 0.41 -7.21 2.64
N VAL A 121 1.26 -6.19 2.69
CA VAL A 121 1.20 -5.04 1.77
C VAL A 121 1.46 -5.47 0.33
N GLU A 122 2.44 -6.34 0.07
CA GLU A 122 2.74 -6.83 -1.28
C GLU A 122 1.57 -7.59 -1.89
N ALA A 123 0.93 -8.47 -1.11
CA ALA A 123 -0.22 -9.23 -1.56
C ALA A 123 -1.44 -8.33 -1.80
N TRP A 124 -1.69 -7.38 -0.90
CA TRP A 124 -2.77 -6.41 -1.04
C TRP A 124 -2.60 -5.52 -2.27
N VAL A 125 -1.40 -4.96 -2.48
CA VAL A 125 -1.06 -4.15 -3.67
C VAL A 125 -1.20 -4.99 -4.94
N ARG A 126 -0.66 -6.21 -4.97
CA ARG A 126 -0.76 -7.11 -6.12
C ARG A 126 -2.22 -7.44 -6.47
N ALA A 127 -3.05 -7.72 -5.48
CA ALA A 127 -4.48 -7.99 -5.68
C ALA A 127 -5.21 -6.76 -6.25
N ARG A 128 -4.89 -5.56 -5.76
CA ARG A 128 -5.42 -4.31 -6.33
C ARG A 128 -4.98 -4.08 -7.78
N SER A 129 -3.70 -4.33 -8.09
CA SER A 129 -3.16 -4.18 -9.44
C SER A 129 -3.74 -5.20 -10.42
N THR A 130 -3.86 -6.46 -10.02
CA THR A 130 -4.47 -7.51 -10.86
C THR A 130 -5.95 -7.25 -11.12
N ARG A 131 -6.68 -6.68 -10.15
CA ARG A 131 -8.05 -6.20 -10.37
C ARG A 131 -8.10 -5.03 -11.34
N ALA A 132 -7.23 -4.04 -11.18
CA ALA A 132 -7.15 -2.91 -12.10
C ALA A 132 -6.76 -3.33 -13.53
N ALA A 133 -5.98 -4.41 -13.66
CA ALA A 133 -5.57 -4.99 -14.94
C ALA A 133 -6.56 -6.04 -15.48
N ARG A 134 -7.52 -6.51 -14.67
CA ARG A 134 -8.61 -7.37 -15.16
C ARG A 134 -9.36 -6.51 -16.19
N PRO A 135 -9.57 -6.99 -17.42
CA PRO A 135 -10.26 -6.20 -18.41
C PRO A 135 -11.67 -5.91 -17.87
N THR A 136 -11.86 -4.70 -17.34
CA THR A 136 -13.12 -3.99 -17.51
C THR A 136 -13.49 -4.15 -18.98
N ALA A 137 -14.77 -4.37 -19.28
CA ALA A 137 -15.28 -4.27 -20.64
C ALA A 137 -14.52 -3.15 -21.38
N PRO A 138 -14.13 -3.36 -22.67
CA PRO A 138 -13.38 -2.36 -23.43
C PRO A 138 -13.99 -1.01 -23.09
N PRO A 139 -13.19 -0.03 -22.59
CA PRO A 139 -13.71 1.16 -21.96
C PRO A 139 -14.88 1.63 -22.81
N GLU A 140 -16.10 1.58 -22.26
CA GLU A 140 -17.25 2.24 -22.87
C GLU A 140 -16.70 3.61 -23.27
N PRO A 141 -16.72 4.00 -24.57
CA PRO A 141 -16.15 5.28 -25.00
C PRO A 141 -16.80 6.36 -24.16
N GLY A 142 -16.06 6.75 -23.13
CA GLY A 142 -16.60 7.40 -21.95
C GLY A 142 -16.62 8.87 -22.25
N GLY A 143 -17.61 9.29 -23.02
CA GLY A 143 -17.88 10.67 -23.38
C GLY A 143 -16.78 11.27 -24.24
N ASP A 144 -17.03 11.33 -25.54
CA ASP A 144 -16.29 12.14 -26.50
C ASP A 144 -16.18 13.59 -26.01
N GLU A 145 -15.06 13.92 -25.38
CA GLU A 145 -14.40 15.20 -25.60
C GLU A 145 -12.96 14.86 -25.93
N GLU A 146 -12.71 14.79 -27.25
CA GLU A 146 -11.41 14.57 -27.86
C GLU A 146 -10.37 15.48 -27.19
N LEU A 147 -9.29 14.89 -26.67
CA LEU A 147 -8.19 15.70 -26.16
C LEU A 147 -7.63 16.52 -27.30
N GLU A 148 -7.30 17.78 -27.03
CA GLU A 148 -6.56 18.56 -28.02
C GLU A 148 -5.25 17.82 -28.32
N PRO A 149 -4.85 17.64 -29.58
CA PRO A 149 -3.62 16.90 -29.93
C PRO A 149 -2.37 17.40 -29.21
N VAL A 150 -2.34 18.69 -28.88
CA VAL A 150 -1.27 19.29 -28.10
C VAL A 150 -1.23 18.80 -26.64
N ASP A 151 -2.39 18.57 -26.02
CA ASP A 151 -2.48 18.09 -24.65
C ASP A 151 -1.99 16.63 -24.57
N GLU A 152 -2.22 15.82 -25.60
CA GLU A 152 -1.68 14.46 -25.71
C GLU A 152 -0.14 14.47 -25.81
N VAL A 153 0.42 15.34 -26.67
CA VAL A 153 1.87 15.51 -26.80
C VAL A 153 2.49 15.98 -25.48
N MET A 154 1.86 16.94 -24.81
CA MET A 154 2.32 17.40 -23.49
C MET A 154 2.26 16.28 -22.45
N LEU A 155 1.23 15.44 -22.45
CA LEU A 155 1.10 14.27 -21.57
C LEU A 155 2.18 13.22 -21.83
N ALA A 156 2.54 12.98 -23.10
CA ALA A 156 3.62 12.07 -23.45
C ALA A 156 4.96 12.56 -22.88
N LEU A 157 5.29 13.84 -23.07
CA LEU A 157 6.50 14.45 -22.51
C LEU A 157 6.47 14.48 -20.97
N VAL A 158 5.29 14.65 -20.37
CA VAL A 158 5.10 14.50 -18.92
C VAL A 158 5.45 13.09 -18.46
N ALA A 159 5.03 12.07 -19.21
CA ALA A 159 5.29 10.66 -18.91
C ALA A 159 6.77 10.29 -19.04
N GLU A 160 7.50 10.98 -19.91
CA GLU A 160 8.97 10.89 -20.03
C GLU A 160 9.72 11.61 -18.91
N GLY A 161 9.01 12.30 -18.00
CA GLY A 161 9.62 13.00 -16.87
C GLY A 161 10.15 14.40 -17.19
N ARG A 162 9.82 14.96 -18.36
CA ARG A 162 10.22 16.33 -18.73
C ARG A 162 9.64 17.37 -17.77
N SER A 163 10.37 18.44 -17.51
CA SER A 163 9.89 19.63 -16.79
C SER A 163 8.98 20.50 -17.66
N ASN A 164 8.25 21.46 -17.06
CA ASN A 164 7.42 22.39 -17.84
C ASN A 164 8.26 23.31 -18.77
N GLU A 165 9.54 23.54 -18.44
CA GLU A 165 10.46 24.29 -19.30
C GLU A 165 10.90 23.48 -20.51
N GLU A 166 11.24 22.21 -20.31
CA GLU A 166 11.56 21.29 -21.41
C GLU A 166 10.35 21.04 -22.32
N ILE A 167 9.15 20.92 -21.75
CA ILE A 167 7.91 20.78 -22.53
C ILE A 167 7.61 22.05 -23.32
N ALA A 168 7.76 23.22 -22.70
CA ALA A 168 7.60 24.50 -23.36
C ALA A 168 8.54 24.60 -24.58
N ALA A 169 9.80 24.23 -24.41
CA ALA A 169 10.78 24.18 -25.49
C ALA A 169 10.39 23.17 -26.59
N ALA A 170 9.94 21.98 -26.22
CA ALA A 170 9.58 20.91 -27.17
C ALA A 170 8.27 21.15 -27.92
N THR A 171 7.36 21.94 -27.37
CA THR A 171 6.02 22.19 -27.94
C THR A 171 5.85 23.61 -28.48
N HIS A 172 6.87 24.46 -28.37
CA HIS A 172 6.83 25.90 -28.70
C HIS A 172 5.77 26.72 -27.94
N TYR A 173 5.37 26.26 -26.75
CA TYR A 173 4.50 27.01 -25.84
C TYR A 173 5.30 27.75 -24.77
N SER A 174 4.69 28.73 -24.11
CA SER A 174 5.27 29.31 -22.91
C SER A 174 5.18 28.33 -21.72
N ARG A 175 6.13 28.40 -20.79
CA ARG A 175 6.12 27.62 -19.54
C ARG A 175 4.79 27.77 -18.77
N GLN A 176 4.22 28.98 -18.78
CA GLN A 176 2.95 29.28 -18.12
C GLN A 176 1.77 28.62 -18.83
N ALA A 177 1.75 28.61 -20.16
CA ALA A 177 0.72 27.92 -20.95
C ALA A 177 0.74 26.41 -20.70
N VAL A 178 1.92 25.80 -20.64
CA VAL A 178 2.09 24.38 -20.27
C VAL A 178 1.52 24.13 -18.86
N GLY A 179 1.91 24.95 -17.88
CA GLY A 179 1.43 24.82 -16.50
C GLY A 179 -0.09 24.93 -16.40
N TRP A 180 -0.69 25.89 -17.10
CA TRP A 180 -2.14 26.07 -17.15
C TRP A 180 -2.85 24.87 -17.79
N ARG A 181 -2.39 24.38 -18.95
CA ARG A 181 -2.98 23.21 -19.65
C ARG A 181 -2.95 21.97 -18.77
N LEU A 182 -1.79 21.65 -18.20
CA LEU A 182 -1.65 20.51 -17.29
C LEU A 182 -2.52 20.65 -16.04
N SER A 183 -2.65 21.85 -15.48
CA SER A 183 -3.52 22.11 -14.32
C SER A 183 -5.00 21.94 -14.65
N ARG A 184 -5.41 22.38 -15.85
CA ARG A 184 -6.76 22.19 -16.38
C ARG A 184 -7.07 20.70 -16.58
N LEU A 185 -6.13 19.92 -17.12
CA LEU A 185 -6.27 18.46 -17.23
C LEU A 185 -6.35 17.79 -15.86
N MET A 186 -5.52 18.22 -14.89
CA MET A 186 -5.56 17.72 -13.52
C MET A 186 -6.93 17.98 -12.86
N HIS A 187 -7.49 19.18 -13.03
CA HIS A 187 -8.83 19.51 -12.55
C HIS A 187 -9.91 18.69 -13.25
N ARG A 188 -9.84 18.60 -14.59
CA ARG A 188 -10.79 17.84 -15.41
C ARG A 188 -10.84 16.36 -15.00
N TRP A 189 -9.68 15.77 -14.70
CA TRP A 189 -9.57 14.36 -14.30
C TRP A 189 -9.57 14.14 -12.79
N ARG A 190 -9.78 15.19 -11.99
CA ARG A 190 -9.82 15.15 -10.52
C ARG A 190 -8.57 14.50 -9.90
N VAL A 191 -7.40 14.79 -10.46
CA VAL A 191 -6.10 14.34 -9.96
C VAL A 191 -5.32 15.50 -9.36
N SER A 192 -4.54 15.23 -8.33
CA SER A 192 -3.89 16.27 -7.52
C SER A 192 -2.44 16.54 -7.88
N ASN A 193 -1.82 15.70 -8.72
CA ASN A 193 -0.42 15.85 -9.08
C ASN A 193 -0.10 15.23 -10.44
N ARG A 194 1.09 15.60 -10.96
CA ARG A 194 1.62 15.17 -12.26
C ARG A 194 1.73 13.65 -12.41
N ALA A 195 2.12 12.92 -11.35
CA ALA A 195 2.21 11.46 -11.42
C ALA A 195 0.84 10.81 -11.57
N ALA A 196 -0.16 11.31 -10.83
CA ALA A 196 -1.55 10.88 -10.95
C ALA A 196 -2.13 11.24 -12.34
N LEU A 197 -1.74 12.38 -12.91
CA LEU A 197 -2.10 12.77 -14.28
C LEU A 197 -1.57 11.76 -15.31
N THR A 198 -0.28 11.40 -15.23
CA THR A 198 0.34 10.39 -16.10
C THR A 198 -0.32 9.01 -15.96
N ALA A 199 -0.52 8.56 -14.72
CA ALA A 199 -1.15 7.27 -14.45
C ALA A 199 -2.58 7.21 -15.02
N THR A 200 -3.33 8.31 -14.91
CA THR A 200 -4.68 8.42 -15.48
C THR A 200 -4.66 8.42 -17.00
N ALA A 201 -3.68 9.05 -17.64
CA ALA A 201 -3.52 9.02 -19.10
C ALA A 201 -3.23 7.60 -19.63
N TYR A 202 -2.42 6.81 -18.93
CA TYR A 202 -2.23 5.38 -19.25
C TYR A 202 -3.49 4.55 -19.01
N ALA A 203 -4.20 4.76 -17.90
CA ALA A 203 -5.43 4.03 -17.58
C ALA A 203 -6.56 4.32 -18.59
N LYS A 204 -6.60 5.54 -19.15
CA LYS A 204 -7.54 5.95 -20.21
C LYS A 204 -7.14 5.47 -21.61
N GLY A 205 -5.96 4.87 -21.78
CA GLY A 205 -5.45 4.43 -23.08
C GLY A 205 -4.95 5.55 -24.00
N ILE A 206 -4.84 6.78 -23.49
CA ILE A 206 -4.29 7.94 -24.22
C ILE A 206 -2.79 7.76 -24.42
N LEU A 207 -2.10 7.28 -23.37
CA LEU A 207 -0.71 6.87 -23.44
C LEU A 207 -0.62 5.35 -23.47
N VAL A 208 0.31 4.83 -24.26
CA VAL A 208 0.61 3.40 -24.34
C VAL A 208 1.98 3.15 -23.71
N PRO A 209 2.09 2.28 -22.70
CA PRO A 209 3.38 1.99 -22.10
C PRO A 209 4.30 1.34 -23.13
N PRO A 210 5.61 1.69 -23.15
CA PRO A 210 6.54 1.05 -24.06
C PRO A 210 6.55 -0.47 -23.81
N ARG A 211 6.38 -1.25 -24.87
CA ARG A 211 6.48 -2.72 -24.78
C ARG A 211 7.87 -3.06 -24.28
N ARG A 212 7.97 -3.70 -23.11
CA ARG A 212 9.23 -4.27 -22.65
C ARG A 212 9.64 -5.36 -23.63
N HIS A 213 10.67 -5.11 -24.42
CA HIS A 213 11.38 -6.20 -25.10
C HIS A 213 12.12 -7.02 -24.04
N PRO A 214 12.06 -8.37 -24.12
CA PRO A 214 12.73 -9.27 -23.18
C PRO A 214 14.26 -9.09 -23.19
#